data_AF-A0AAU9W464-F1
#
_entry.id   AF-A0AAU9W464-F1
#
_cell.length_a   1.000
_cell.length_b   1.000
_cell.length_c   1.000
_cell.angle_alpha   90.00
_cell.angle_beta   90.00
_cell.angle_gamma   90.00
#
_symmetry.space_group_name_H-M   'P 1'
#
loop_
_entity.id
_entity.type
_entity.pdbx_description
1 polymer ?
#
loop_
_entity_poly.entity_id
_entity_poly.type
_entity_poly.pdbx_seq_one_letter_code
_entity_poly.pdbx_strand_id
1 'polypeptide(L)'
;MAAVLFRIALISLIPGALCLYCWGCYSDKSWADCESKLESHLCPVGSVCQIEEFTETNPKGVPKTYYFKTCGLQSHCDGSECNLQEGNVTHTCVFHCCCYDNCNTGIL
;
A
#
# COMPACT_ATOMS: atom_id res chain seq x y z
N MET A 1 -9.57 53.88 -27.24
CA MET A 1 -8.96 53.21 -26.08
C MET A 1 -9.50 51.79 -26.06
N ALA A 2 -8.70 50.81 -26.49
CA ALA A 2 -9.13 49.42 -26.59
C ALA A 2 -8.90 48.72 -25.23
N ALA A 3 -9.98 48.31 -24.57
CA ALA A 3 -9.91 47.56 -23.33
C ALA A 3 -9.58 46.10 -23.66
N VAL A 4 -8.36 45.68 -23.31
CA VAL A 4 -7.91 44.28 -23.43
C VAL A 4 -8.55 43.47 -22.31
N LEU A 5 -9.52 42.62 -22.67
CA LEU A 5 -10.14 41.67 -21.76
C LEU A 5 -9.16 40.53 -21.46
N PHE A 6 -8.49 40.58 -20.32
CA PHE A 6 -7.70 39.47 -19.79
C PHE A 6 -8.67 38.35 -19.38
N ARG A 7 -8.78 37.30 -20.20
CA ARG A 7 -9.48 36.08 -19.82
C ARG A 7 -8.59 35.31 -18.84
N ILE A 8 -8.91 35.42 -17.56
CA ILE A 8 -8.38 34.52 -16.54
C ILE A 8 -9.00 33.15 -16.81
N ALA A 9 -8.26 32.27 -17.47
CA ALA A 9 -8.60 30.87 -17.53
C ALA A 9 -8.46 30.30 -16.11
N LEU A 10 -9.59 30.12 -15.40
CA LEU A 10 -9.63 29.24 -14.25
C LEU A 10 -9.29 27.84 -14.78
N ILE A 11 -8.03 27.42 -14.58
CA ILE A 11 -7.67 26.02 -14.70
C ILE A 11 -8.37 25.34 -13.53
N SER A 12 -9.53 24.76 -13.82
CA SER A 12 -10.19 23.83 -12.91
C SER A 12 -9.18 22.71 -12.65
N LEU A 13 -8.51 22.75 -11.50
CA LEU A 13 -7.84 21.57 -10.95
C LEU A 13 -8.96 20.58 -10.63
N ILE A 14 -9.34 19.79 -11.64
CA ILE A 14 -10.08 18.57 -11.44
C ILE A 14 -9.17 17.77 -10.49
N PRO A 15 -9.59 17.43 -9.27
CA PRO A 15 -8.88 16.43 -8.50
C PRO A 15 -9.04 15.16 -9.33
N GLY A 16 -8.03 14.86 -10.15
CA GLY A 16 -7.93 13.56 -10.77
C GLY A 16 -7.95 12.59 -9.60
N ALA A 17 -9.03 11.81 -9.49
CA ALA A 17 -8.93 10.49 -8.89
C ALA A 17 -7.93 9.74 -9.76
N LEU A 18 -6.65 10.00 -9.54
CA LEU A 18 -5.55 9.43 -10.29
C LEU A 18 -5.62 7.94 -9.97
N CYS A 19 -6.00 7.18 -10.99
CA CYS A 19 -5.81 5.75 -11.02
C CYS A 19 -4.37 5.46 -10.60
N LEU A 20 -4.19 4.86 -9.43
CA LEU A 20 -2.88 4.51 -8.88
C LEU A 20 -2.52 3.11 -9.35
N TYR A 21 -1.31 2.91 -9.85
CA TYR A 21 -0.75 1.58 -10.05
C TYR A 21 0.18 1.24 -8.89
N CYS A 22 0.13 0.02 -8.39
CA CYS A 22 1.05 -0.45 -7.35
C CYS A 22 1.66 -1.78 -7.74
N TRP A 23 2.85 -2.04 -7.20
CA TRP A 23 3.42 -3.37 -7.25
C TRP A 23 2.63 -4.33 -6.35
N GLY A 24 2.39 -5.53 -6.86
CA GLY A 24 1.73 -6.64 -6.19
C GLY A 24 2.63 -7.84 -6.06
N CYS A 25 2.70 -8.43 -4.87
CA CYS A 25 3.28 -9.76 -4.67
C CYS A 25 2.83 -10.37 -3.34
N TYR A 26 3.00 -11.68 -3.21
CA TYR A 26 2.80 -12.43 -1.97
C TYR A 26 3.87 -13.53 -1.81
N SER A 27 4.35 -13.70 -0.58
CA SER A 27 5.18 -14.84 -0.19
C SER A 27 5.04 -15.18 1.29
N ASP A 28 5.09 -16.46 1.63
CA ASP A 28 5.26 -16.97 2.99
C ASP A 28 6.70 -17.45 3.26
N LYS A 29 7.65 -17.10 2.37
CA LYS A 29 9.04 -17.57 2.42
C LYS A 29 10.03 -16.45 2.68
N SER A 30 10.01 -15.41 1.86
CA SER A 30 10.92 -14.26 1.95
C SER A 30 10.47 -13.13 1.04
N TRP A 31 10.99 -11.93 1.30
CA TRP A 31 10.90 -10.81 0.36
C TRP A 31 11.41 -11.15 -1.05
N ALA A 32 12.52 -11.88 -1.17
CA ALA A 32 13.07 -12.25 -2.48
C ALA A 32 12.11 -13.12 -3.31
N ASP A 33 11.40 -14.05 -2.65
CA ASP A 33 10.37 -14.86 -3.32
C ASP A 33 9.14 -14.01 -3.71
N CYS A 34 8.76 -13.03 -2.88
CA CYS A 34 7.72 -12.05 -3.24
C CYS A 34 8.14 -11.22 -4.45
N GLU A 35 9.33 -10.62 -4.41
CA GLU A 35 9.83 -9.73 -5.46
C GLU A 35 10.05 -10.45 -6.80
N SER A 36 10.33 -11.76 -6.77
CA SER A 36 10.41 -12.57 -7.99
C SER A 36 9.08 -12.70 -8.75
N LYS A 37 7.95 -12.34 -8.13
CA LYS A 37 6.58 -12.45 -8.65
C LYS A 37 5.89 -11.08 -8.77
N LEU A 38 6.68 -10.00 -8.83
CA LEU A 38 6.17 -8.63 -8.89
C LEU A 38 5.32 -8.38 -10.13
N GLU A 39 4.09 -7.91 -9.92
CA GLU A 39 3.19 -7.49 -10.99
C GLU A 39 2.58 -6.12 -10.67
N SER A 40 2.62 -5.20 -11.64
CA SER A 40 1.96 -3.89 -11.49
C SER A 40 0.48 -4.02 -11.83
N HIS A 41 -0.38 -3.57 -10.94
CA HIS A 41 -1.83 -3.62 -11.12
C HIS A 41 -2.49 -2.29 -10.77
N LEU A 42 -3.61 -2.02 -11.43
CA LEU A 42 -4.43 -0.85 -11.17
C LEU A 42 -5.14 -0.99 -9.83
N CYS A 43 -5.03 0.03 -8.97
CA CYS A 43 -5.68 0.06 -7.68
C CYS A 43 -7.11 0.62 -7.73
N PRO A 44 -7.97 0.22 -6.78
CA PRO A 44 -9.21 0.93 -6.49
C PRO A 44 -8.96 2.42 -6.22
N VAL A 45 -9.95 3.25 -6.56
CA VAL A 45 -9.89 4.69 -6.30
C VAL A 45 -9.78 4.94 -4.80
N GLY A 46 -8.84 5.78 -4.38
CA GLY A 46 -8.60 6.12 -2.99
C GLY A 46 -7.66 5.17 -2.24
N SER A 47 -7.10 4.17 -2.93
CA SER A 47 -6.05 3.32 -2.37
C SER A 47 -4.68 4.01 -2.35
N VAL A 48 -3.76 3.45 -1.56
CA VAL A 48 -2.33 3.75 -1.53
C VAL A 48 -1.54 2.46 -1.78
N CYS A 49 -0.28 2.58 -2.22
CA CYS A 49 0.58 1.41 -2.33
C CYS A 49 1.14 1.04 -0.96
N GLN A 50 1.12 -0.25 -0.65
CA GLN A 50 1.55 -0.79 0.63
C GLN A 50 2.65 -1.83 0.43
N ILE A 51 3.58 -1.84 1.38
CA ILE A 51 4.51 -2.95 1.69
C ILE A 51 4.11 -3.42 3.08
N GLU A 52 3.79 -4.70 3.23
CA GLU A 52 3.30 -5.28 4.47
C GLU A 52 4.12 -6.52 4.83
N GLU A 53 4.55 -6.58 6.09
CA GLU A 53 5.05 -7.79 6.73
C GLU A 53 4.11 -8.17 7.85
N PHE A 54 3.49 -9.34 7.73
CA PHE A 54 2.54 -9.90 8.68
C PHE A 54 3.15 -11.11 9.37
N THR A 55 3.16 -11.14 10.70
CA THR A 55 3.68 -12.25 11.49
C THR A 55 2.60 -12.83 12.39
N GLU A 56 2.38 -14.14 12.25
CA GLU A 56 1.54 -14.95 13.13
C GLU A 56 2.41 -15.69 14.15
N THR A 57 2.23 -15.38 15.42
CA THR A 57 2.93 -16.05 16.53
C THR A 57 1.96 -16.95 17.29
N ASN A 58 2.20 -18.26 17.22
CA ASN A 58 1.48 -19.27 18.00
C ASN A 58 2.29 -19.63 19.26
N PRO A 59 1.70 -19.86 20.46
CA PRO A 59 2.46 -20.00 21.71
C PRO A 59 3.34 -21.26 21.78
N LYS A 60 3.09 -22.23 20.89
CA LYS A 60 3.82 -23.49 20.79
C LYS A 60 4.39 -23.73 19.38
N GLY A 61 4.29 -22.74 18.50
CA GLY A 61 4.71 -22.83 17.11
C GLY A 61 5.90 -21.93 16.83
N VAL A 62 6.53 -22.17 15.67
CA VAL A 62 7.46 -21.19 15.09
C VAL A 62 6.62 -20.05 14.50
N PRO A 63 6.98 -18.77 14.74
CA PRO A 63 6.32 -17.65 14.08
C PRO A 63 6.35 -17.82 12.57
N LYS A 64 5.25 -17.48 11.91
CA LYS A 64 5.17 -17.46 10.44
C LYS A 64 5.08 -16.03 9.97
N THR A 65 5.92 -15.67 9.02
CA THR A 65 5.95 -14.33 8.43
C THR A 65 5.52 -14.41 6.97
N TYR A 66 4.69 -13.46 6.59
CA TYR A 66 4.11 -13.30 5.27
C TYR A 66 4.49 -11.91 4.75
N TYR A 67 4.81 -11.85 3.47
CA TYR A 67 5.34 -10.67 2.79
C TYR A 67 4.39 -10.28 1.67
N PHE A 68 3.94 -9.03 1.67
CA PHE A 68 2.99 -8.54 0.69
C PHE A 68 3.41 -7.20 0.12
N LYS A 69 3.10 -7.01 -1.17
CA LYS A 69 2.94 -5.69 -1.78
C LYS A 69 1.52 -5.63 -2.34
N THR A 70 0.78 -4.58 -2.05
CA THR A 70 -0.64 -4.49 -2.41
C THR A 70 -1.13 -3.04 -2.52
N CYS A 71 -2.28 -2.86 -3.14
CA CYS A 71 -3.12 -1.68 -2.94
C CYS A 71 -3.88 -1.82 -1.63
N GLY A 72 -3.93 -0.77 -0.80
CA GLY A 72 -4.74 -0.79 0.43
C GLY A 72 -5.21 0.59 0.84
N LEU A 73 -5.94 0.65 1.96
CA LEU A 73 -6.45 1.90 2.51
C LEU A 73 -5.34 2.63 3.28
N GLN A 74 -5.31 3.96 3.17
CA GLN A 74 -4.39 4.80 3.96
C GLN A 74 -4.54 4.58 5.47
N SER A 75 -5.74 4.21 5.95
CA SER A 75 -6.00 3.90 7.36
C SER A 75 -5.25 2.67 7.85
N HIS A 76 -4.95 1.69 7.00
CA HIS A 76 -4.23 0.49 7.42
C HIS A 76 -2.72 0.75 7.63
N CYS A 77 -2.21 1.89 7.15
CA CYS A 77 -0.77 2.19 7.15
C CYS A 77 -0.17 2.37 8.55
N ASP A 78 -0.97 2.59 9.57
CA ASP A 78 -0.50 2.64 10.96
C ASP A 78 -0.40 1.26 11.62
N GLY A 79 -0.88 0.20 10.95
CA GLY A 79 -0.89 -1.18 11.42
C GLY A 79 -1.77 -1.45 12.64
N SER A 80 -2.52 -0.46 13.12
CA SER A 80 -3.29 -0.56 14.36
C SER A 80 -4.40 -1.62 14.30
N GLU A 81 -4.98 -1.82 13.12
CA GLU A 81 -6.07 -2.78 12.90
C GLU A 81 -5.58 -4.24 12.84
N CYS A 82 -4.30 -4.49 12.57
CA CYS A 82 -3.75 -5.85 12.47
C CYS A 82 -3.02 -6.32 13.74
N ASN A 83 -2.46 -5.40 14.52
CA ASN A 83 -1.73 -5.73 15.74
C ASN A 83 -2.69 -6.17 16.86
N LEU A 84 -3.10 -7.43 16.85
CA LEU A 84 -4.12 -7.97 17.74
C LEU A 84 -3.78 -9.37 18.27
N GLN A 85 -4.47 -9.75 19.34
CA GLN A 85 -4.39 -11.09 19.90
C GLN A 85 -5.72 -11.81 19.68
N GLU A 86 -5.70 -12.90 18.92
CA GLU A 86 -6.84 -13.76 18.67
C GLU A 86 -6.69 -15.07 19.45
N GLY A 87 -7.22 -15.05 20.68
CA GLY A 87 -7.05 -16.14 21.64
C GLY A 87 -5.58 -16.33 22.01
N ASN A 88 -4.98 -17.39 21.47
CA ASN A 88 -3.58 -17.74 21.70
C ASN A 88 -2.65 -17.26 20.57
N VAL A 89 -3.20 -16.79 19.46
CA VAL A 89 -2.41 -16.33 18.32
C VAL A 89 -2.19 -14.83 18.44
N THR A 90 -0.96 -14.38 18.29
CA THR A 90 -0.64 -12.95 18.17
C THR A 90 -0.37 -12.63 16.71
N HIS A 91 -1.09 -11.65 16.20
CA HIS A 91 -0.92 -11.07 14.87
C HIS A 91 -0.13 -9.78 15.01
N THR A 92 0.90 -9.62 14.19
CA THR A 92 1.72 -8.41 14.15
C THR A 92 1.90 -7.99 12.71
N CYS A 93 1.59 -6.74 12.39
CA CYS A 93 1.84 -6.17 11.07
C CYS A 93 2.75 -4.96 11.14
N VAL A 94 3.63 -4.86 10.14
CA VAL A 94 4.42 -3.67 9.83
C VAL A 94 4.05 -3.21 8.42
N PHE A 95 3.71 -1.94 8.28
CA PHE A 95 3.34 -1.33 7.01
C PHE A 95 4.31 -0.21 6.61
N HIS A 96 4.57 -0.10 5.32
CA HIS A 96 5.10 1.11 4.69
C HIS A 96 4.20 1.50 3.52
N CYS A 97 3.81 2.76 3.45
CA CYS A 97 2.85 3.26 2.47
C CYS A 97 3.37 4.45 1.66
N CYS A 98 2.91 4.57 0.42
CA CYS A 98 3.24 5.68 -0.47
C CYS A 98 2.14 5.88 -1.54
N CYS A 99 2.11 7.07 -2.16
CA CYS A 99 0.93 7.56 -2.90
C CYS A 99 1.22 7.95 -4.36
N TYR A 100 2.15 7.26 -5.03
CA TYR A 100 2.44 7.47 -6.45
C TYR A 100 2.68 6.14 -7.15
N ASP A 101 2.57 6.12 -8.48
CA ASP A 101 2.59 4.87 -9.24
C ASP A 101 3.84 4.04 -8.93
N ASN A 102 3.59 2.77 -8.58
CA ASN A 102 4.60 1.74 -8.35
C ASN A 102 5.65 2.16 -7.31
N CYS A 103 5.28 2.99 -6.34
CA CYS A 103 6.18 3.54 -5.33
C CYS A 103 6.62 2.55 -4.26
N ASN A 104 5.89 1.45 -4.09
CA ASN A 104 6.17 0.41 -3.10
C ASN A 104 7.32 -0.51 -3.57
N THR A 105 8.42 0.10 -3.99
CA THR A 105 9.69 -0.54 -4.31
C THR A 105 10.49 -0.84 -3.04
N GLY A 106 11.31 -1.88 -3.06
CA GLY A 106 12.13 -2.27 -1.91
C GLY A 106 11.37 -3.14 -0.90
N ILE A 107 11.97 -3.30 0.28
CA ILE A 107 11.52 -4.17 1.38
C ILE A 107 11.48 -3.37 2.68
N LEU A 108 10.83 -3.90 3.72
CA LEU A 108 10.79 -3.33 5.07
C LEU A 108 12.11 -3.53 5.84
#